data_AF-A0A933NT38-F1
#
_entry.id   AF-A0A933NT38-F1
#
_cell.length_a   1.000
_cell.length_b   1.000
_cell.length_c   1.000
_cell.angle_alpha   90.00
_cell.angle_beta   90.00
_cell.angle_gamma   90.00
#
_symmetry.space_group_name_H-M   'P 1'
#
loop_
_entity.id
_entity.type
_entity.pdbx_description
1 polymer ?
#
loop_
_entity_poly.entity_id
_entity_poly.type
_entity_poly.pdbx_seq_one_letter_code
_entity_poly.pdbx_strand_id
1 'polypeptide(L)'
;MGERGGALVEFALVSVVLYLLLAGTIEFGRLMFDANALQDVARVAARELALAPVRADATFDYALSCDAASDAGCLVDLKGRVFDPACLVVNLDDPAVAPDPDGYFAAMPVVNRAVRTLMITEPSRPNLLRYAGALLSDDTGAACSAVGPNGAAAPTGLTVGIPLVNSRDAGGVESITWVPVLEEIRSAQDAECPLRGPFSLIYLASQDECGPLDADPLPDRGLAAVRMNYPYQAATLSGFQPSPPTDSDPIPPNIANVILAEDGGVQQTNTAPGAPIDDGAVGPYAGPFGLGRQLALAGRTVRPFRKLISVQAIYRREAVE
;
A
#
# COMPACT_ATOMS: atom_id res chain seq x y z
N MET A 1 19.96 10.26 53.92
CA MET A 1 18.80 10.56 53.05
C MET A 1 19.15 10.70 51.57
N GLY A 2 20.42 10.91 51.16
CA GLY A 2 20.82 11.03 49.75
C GLY A 2 20.88 9.72 48.94
N GLU A 3 21.18 8.57 49.56
CA GLU A 3 21.33 7.28 48.85
C GLU A 3 20.01 6.76 48.24
N ARG A 4 18.86 7.05 48.86
CA ARG A 4 17.54 6.67 48.32
C ARG A 4 17.12 7.49 47.10
N GLY A 5 17.63 8.72 46.97
CA GLY A 5 17.38 9.59 45.81
C GLY A 5 18.24 9.21 44.60
N GLY A 6 19.50 8.81 44.83
CA GLY A 6 20.39 8.32 43.78
C GLY A 6 19.84 7.10 43.06
N ALA A 7 19.36 6.10 43.82
CA ALA A 7 18.77 4.89 43.26
C ALA A 7 17.52 5.17 42.39
N LEU A 8 16.70 6.18 42.71
CA LEU A 8 15.55 6.58 41.90
C LEU A 8 15.97 7.20 40.57
N VAL A 9 17.01 8.03 40.56
CA VAL A 9 17.52 8.68 39.33
C VAL A 9 18.18 7.65 38.42
N GLU A 10 18.98 6.75 38.98
CA GLU A 10 19.61 5.66 38.22
C GLU A 10 18.56 4.73 37.61
N PHE A 11 17.55 4.34 38.39
CA PHE A 11 16.44 3.53 37.88
C PHE A 11 15.65 4.26 36.79
N ALA A 12 15.37 5.56 36.96
CA ALA A 12 14.70 6.38 35.95
C ALA A 12 15.51 6.42 34.64
N LEU A 13 16.82 6.61 34.71
CA LEU A 13 17.67 6.68 33.51
C LEU A 13 17.77 5.31 32.81
N VAL A 14 17.93 4.23 33.56
CA VAL A 14 17.99 2.86 33.00
C VAL A 14 16.64 2.46 32.40
N SER A 15 15.53 2.75 33.09
CA SER A 15 14.19 2.44 32.57
C SER A 15 13.87 3.19 31.28
N VAL A 16 14.26 4.47 31.15
CA VAL A 16 14.10 5.23 29.90
C VAL A 16 14.85 4.56 28.75
N VAL A 17 16.11 4.18 28.96
CA VAL A 17 16.89 3.48 27.93
C VAL A 17 16.26 2.14 27.57
N LEU A 18 15.79 1.37 28.57
CA LEU A 18 15.12 0.09 28.35
C LEU A 18 13.82 0.25 27.55
N TYR A 19 13.01 1.28 27.83
CA TYR A 19 11.79 1.55 27.08
C TYR A 19 12.08 1.94 25.64
N LEU A 20 13.13 2.74 25.39
CA LEU A 20 13.55 3.08 24.03
C LEU A 20 14.00 1.85 23.25
N LEU A 21 14.78 0.97 23.88
CA LEU A 21 15.20 -0.28 23.26
C LEU A 21 13.99 -1.19 22.98
N LEU A 22 13.07 -1.32 23.93
CA LEU A 22 11.86 -2.12 23.76
C LEU A 22 11.00 -1.59 22.59
N ALA A 23 10.71 -0.29 22.57
CA ALA A 23 9.96 0.33 21.48
C ALA A 23 10.64 0.13 20.11
N GLY A 24 11.96 0.32 20.06
CA GLY A 24 12.75 0.07 18.85
C GLY A 24 12.67 -1.38 18.38
N THR A 25 12.80 -2.36 19.30
CA THR A 25 12.70 -3.79 18.96
C THR A 25 11.31 -4.18 18.48
N ILE A 26 10.25 -3.62 19.05
CA ILE A 26 8.87 -3.89 18.62
C ILE A 26 8.62 -3.34 17.22
N GLU A 27 8.99 -2.08 16.95
CA GLU A 27 8.78 -1.47 15.63
C GLU A 27 9.61 -2.17 14.55
N PHE A 28 10.86 -2.51 14.84
CA PHE A 28 11.70 -3.27 13.93
C PHE A 28 11.15 -4.68 13.68
N GLY A 29 10.66 -5.36 14.74
CA GLY A 29 10.00 -6.66 14.62
C GLY A 29 8.76 -6.60 13.71
N ARG A 30 7.92 -5.57 13.87
CA ARG A 30 6.75 -5.34 13.02
C ARG A 30 7.14 -5.05 11.56
N LEU A 31 8.12 -4.19 11.33
CA LEU A 31 8.65 -3.92 9.99
C LEU A 31 9.11 -5.21 9.29
N MET A 32 9.86 -6.06 9.99
CA MET A 32 10.34 -7.33 9.45
C MET A 32 9.21 -8.33 9.20
N PHE A 33 8.21 -8.38 10.09
CA PHE A 33 7.01 -9.19 9.88
C PHE A 33 6.26 -8.75 8.61
N ASP A 34 5.99 -7.44 8.48
CA ASP A 34 5.28 -6.86 7.34
C ASP A 34 6.03 -7.15 6.03
N ALA A 35 7.35 -6.97 6.01
CA ALA A 35 8.19 -7.22 4.83
C ALA A 35 8.17 -8.70 4.40
N ASN A 36 8.25 -9.64 5.35
CA ASN A 36 8.20 -11.08 5.05
C ASN A 36 6.82 -11.50 4.55
N ALA A 37 5.75 -11.06 5.22
CA ALA A 37 4.38 -11.35 4.81
C ALA A 37 4.10 -10.79 3.40
N LEU A 38 4.52 -9.55 3.13
CA LEU A 38 4.36 -8.93 1.80
C LEU A 38 5.15 -9.68 0.72
N GLN A 39 6.36 -10.17 1.03
CA GLN A 39 7.17 -10.93 0.08
C GLN A 39 6.50 -12.26 -0.30
N ASP A 40 5.85 -12.93 0.64
CA ASP A 40 5.07 -14.14 0.37
C ASP A 40 3.81 -13.83 -0.44
N VAL A 41 3.11 -12.72 -0.15
CA VAL A 41 1.99 -12.25 -0.97
C VAL A 41 2.43 -11.98 -2.41
N ALA A 42 3.54 -11.28 -2.63
CA ALA A 42 4.03 -10.99 -3.98
C ALA A 42 4.35 -12.26 -4.77
N ARG A 43 4.94 -13.28 -4.12
CA ARG A 43 5.20 -14.59 -4.74
C ARG A 43 3.91 -15.29 -5.14
N VAL A 44 2.89 -15.25 -4.28
CA VAL A 44 1.58 -15.83 -4.57
C VAL A 44 0.90 -15.10 -5.72
N ALA A 45 0.90 -13.76 -5.72
CA ALA A 45 0.36 -12.94 -6.80
C ALA A 45 1.01 -13.27 -8.14
N ALA A 46 2.35 -13.24 -8.19
CA ALA A 46 3.10 -13.52 -9.40
C ALA A 46 2.87 -14.94 -9.92
N ARG A 47 2.77 -15.93 -9.02
CA ARG A 47 2.50 -17.33 -9.38
C ARG A 47 1.10 -17.51 -9.94
N GLU A 48 0.07 -16.98 -9.30
CA GLU A 48 -1.31 -17.12 -9.80
C GLU A 48 -1.50 -16.42 -11.15
N LEU A 49 -0.87 -15.25 -11.34
CA LEU A 49 -0.86 -14.55 -12.62
C LEU A 49 -0.06 -15.28 -13.71
N ALA A 50 1.02 -15.97 -13.34
CA ALA A 50 1.82 -16.76 -14.27
C ALA A 50 1.06 -17.98 -14.81
N LEU A 51 0.18 -18.57 -13.99
CA LEU A 51 -0.62 -19.75 -14.34
C LEU A 51 -1.99 -19.39 -14.93
N ALA A 52 -2.32 -18.10 -15.03
CA ALA A 52 -3.60 -17.64 -15.54
C ALA A 52 -3.67 -17.83 -17.06
N PRO A 53 -4.71 -18.51 -17.59
CA PRO A 53 -4.92 -18.59 -19.03
C PRO A 53 -5.50 -17.26 -19.51
N VAL A 54 -4.64 -16.34 -19.91
CA VAL A 54 -5.01 -15.07 -20.54
C VAL A 54 -4.37 -14.98 -21.92
N ARG A 55 -5.01 -14.21 -22.81
CA ARG A 55 -4.56 -14.02 -24.19
C ARG A 55 -3.12 -13.54 -24.27
N ALA A 56 -2.47 -13.83 -25.40
CA ALA A 56 -1.09 -13.43 -25.63
C ALA A 56 -0.88 -11.92 -25.64
N ASP A 57 -1.88 -11.15 -26.11
CA ASP A 57 -1.86 -9.68 -26.17
C ASP A 57 -2.44 -8.99 -24.93
N ALA A 58 -2.94 -9.75 -23.95
CA ALA A 58 -3.52 -9.17 -22.74
C ALA A 58 -2.45 -8.42 -21.92
N THR A 59 -2.71 -7.16 -21.61
CA THR A 59 -1.91 -6.37 -20.66
C THR A 59 -2.29 -6.73 -19.23
N PHE A 60 -1.42 -6.37 -18.27
CA PHE A 60 -1.67 -6.60 -16.86
C PHE A 60 -2.96 -5.91 -16.38
N ASP A 61 -3.17 -4.65 -16.77
CA ASP A 61 -4.34 -3.87 -16.37
C ASP A 61 -5.62 -4.48 -16.94
N TYR A 62 -5.61 -4.82 -18.23
CA TYR A 62 -6.74 -5.49 -18.87
C TYR A 62 -7.06 -6.83 -18.18
N ALA A 63 -6.03 -7.63 -17.87
CA ALA A 63 -6.21 -8.91 -17.21
C ALA A 63 -6.88 -8.80 -15.84
N LEU A 64 -6.64 -7.72 -15.09
CA LEU A 64 -7.25 -7.48 -13.76
C LEU A 64 -8.54 -6.64 -13.80
N SER A 65 -8.88 -6.04 -14.93
CA SER A 65 -10.09 -5.22 -15.08
C SER A 65 -11.13 -5.81 -16.02
N CYS A 66 -10.80 -6.83 -16.82
CA CYS A 66 -11.73 -7.43 -17.76
C CYS A 66 -12.86 -8.15 -17.02
N ASP A 67 -14.03 -8.14 -17.62
CA ASP A 67 -15.22 -8.81 -17.11
C ASP A 67 -15.67 -9.86 -18.13
N ALA A 68 -15.60 -11.14 -17.75
CA ALA A 68 -15.98 -12.26 -18.59
C ALA A 68 -17.46 -12.25 -18.99
N ALA A 69 -18.33 -11.52 -18.28
CA ALA A 69 -19.73 -11.39 -18.63
C ALA A 69 -19.96 -10.42 -19.81
N SER A 70 -19.08 -9.41 -19.97
CA SER A 70 -19.24 -8.34 -20.97
C SER A 70 -18.22 -8.41 -22.11
N ASP A 71 -17.08 -9.06 -21.91
CA ASP A 71 -16.02 -9.20 -22.91
C ASP A 71 -15.69 -10.69 -23.16
N ALA A 72 -16.01 -11.15 -24.38
CA ALA A 72 -15.68 -12.51 -24.83
C ALA A 72 -14.17 -12.78 -24.90
N GLY A 73 -13.34 -11.73 -24.93
CA GLY A 73 -11.88 -11.81 -24.86
C GLY A 73 -11.34 -12.08 -23.45
N CYS A 74 -12.15 -11.89 -22.41
CA CYS A 74 -11.77 -12.13 -21.03
C CYS A 74 -11.97 -13.62 -20.69
N LEU A 75 -10.90 -14.41 -20.87
CA LEU A 75 -10.95 -15.87 -20.73
C LEU A 75 -11.18 -16.33 -19.27
N VAL A 76 -10.71 -15.56 -18.29
CA VAL A 76 -10.81 -15.83 -16.86
C VAL A 76 -10.99 -14.53 -16.10
N ASP A 77 -11.90 -14.54 -15.12
CA ASP A 77 -12.05 -13.46 -14.13
C ASP A 77 -10.89 -13.51 -13.11
N LEU A 78 -9.79 -12.81 -13.43
CA LEU A 78 -8.66 -12.69 -12.51
C LEU A 78 -8.89 -11.67 -11.40
N LYS A 79 -9.84 -10.74 -11.58
CA LYS A 79 -10.24 -9.83 -10.51
C LYS A 79 -10.85 -10.62 -9.35
N GLY A 80 -11.81 -11.50 -9.64
CA GLY A 80 -12.44 -12.39 -8.67
C GLY A 80 -11.50 -13.46 -8.11
N ARG A 81 -10.55 -13.94 -8.92
CA ARG A 81 -9.66 -15.05 -8.53
C ARG A 81 -8.38 -14.61 -7.83
N VAL A 82 -7.70 -13.59 -8.35
CA VAL A 82 -6.34 -13.22 -7.93
C VAL A 82 -6.37 -12.01 -7.02
N PHE A 83 -6.85 -10.86 -7.52
CA PHE A 83 -6.80 -9.60 -6.78
C PHE A 83 -7.93 -8.65 -7.19
N ASP A 84 -8.66 -8.16 -6.19
CA ASP A 84 -9.67 -7.13 -6.33
C ASP A 84 -9.36 -5.93 -5.41
N PRO A 85 -9.15 -4.72 -5.96
CA PRO A 85 -8.99 -3.51 -5.16
C PRO A 85 -10.17 -3.21 -4.23
N ALA A 86 -11.41 -3.59 -4.59
CA ALA A 86 -12.59 -3.36 -3.76
C ALA A 86 -12.59 -4.24 -2.48
N CYS A 87 -11.78 -5.30 -2.45
CA CYS A 87 -11.59 -6.16 -1.28
C CYS A 87 -10.46 -5.68 -0.34
N LEU A 88 -9.91 -4.47 -0.55
CA LEU A 88 -8.91 -3.87 0.34
C LEU A 88 -9.50 -3.23 1.59
N VAL A 89 -10.82 -3.02 1.62
CA VAL A 89 -11.57 -2.49 2.75
C VAL A 89 -12.73 -3.43 3.05
N VAL A 90 -12.90 -3.79 4.31
CA VAL A 90 -13.92 -4.73 4.77
C VAL A 90 -14.61 -4.13 5.99
N ASN A 91 -15.91 -3.93 5.89
CA ASN A 91 -16.75 -3.56 7.02
C ASN A 91 -17.29 -4.84 7.69
N LEU A 92 -16.87 -5.09 8.93
CA LEU A 92 -17.30 -6.27 9.69
C LEU A 92 -18.77 -6.22 10.12
N ASP A 93 -19.39 -5.03 10.12
CA ASP A 93 -20.80 -4.86 10.41
C ASP A 93 -21.70 -5.05 9.18
N ASP A 94 -21.11 -5.23 7.99
CA ASP A 94 -21.88 -5.44 6.76
C ASP A 94 -22.65 -6.77 6.85
N PRO A 95 -23.95 -6.81 6.49
CA PRO A 95 -24.75 -8.03 6.55
C PRO A 95 -24.22 -9.19 5.68
N ALA A 96 -23.37 -8.93 4.69
CA ALA A 96 -22.66 -9.95 3.92
C ALA A 96 -21.44 -10.53 4.65
N VAL A 97 -20.88 -9.81 5.62
CA VAL A 97 -19.65 -10.18 6.34
C VAL A 97 -19.95 -10.66 7.75
N ALA A 98 -20.78 -9.93 8.50
CA ALA A 98 -21.07 -10.15 9.91
C ALA A 98 -21.49 -11.58 10.30
N PRO A 99 -22.27 -12.33 9.48
CA PRO A 99 -22.69 -13.69 9.84
C PRO A 99 -21.53 -14.71 9.91
N ASP A 100 -20.52 -14.55 9.06
CA ASP A 100 -19.33 -15.42 9.02
C ASP A 100 -18.14 -14.66 8.41
N PRO A 101 -17.44 -13.84 9.21
CA PRO A 101 -16.31 -13.06 8.73
C PRO A 101 -15.19 -13.95 8.17
N ASP A 102 -14.91 -15.08 8.81
CA ASP A 102 -13.83 -15.98 8.36
C ASP A 102 -14.16 -16.66 7.03
N GLY A 103 -15.41 -17.08 6.83
CA GLY A 103 -15.89 -17.56 5.53
C GLY A 103 -15.82 -16.49 4.45
N TYR A 104 -16.18 -15.23 4.79
CA TYR A 104 -16.05 -14.10 3.87
C TYR A 104 -14.59 -13.87 3.43
N PHE A 105 -13.65 -13.85 4.37
CA PHE A 105 -12.20 -13.74 4.06
C PHE A 105 -11.68 -14.96 3.29
N ALA A 106 -12.21 -16.17 3.54
CA ALA A 106 -11.82 -17.37 2.81
C ALA A 106 -12.25 -17.34 1.34
N ALA A 107 -13.38 -16.68 1.04
CA ALA A 107 -13.95 -16.50 -0.29
C ALA A 107 -13.30 -15.35 -1.10
N MET A 108 -12.44 -14.54 -0.48
CA MET A 108 -11.72 -13.48 -1.19
C MET A 108 -10.75 -14.00 -2.24
N PRO A 109 -10.39 -13.16 -3.24
CA PRO A 109 -9.29 -13.42 -4.15
C PRO A 109 -8.01 -13.80 -3.39
N VAL A 110 -7.19 -14.65 -4.00
CA VAL A 110 -6.06 -15.29 -3.30
C VAL A 110 -5.09 -14.27 -2.70
N VAL A 111 -4.82 -13.15 -3.40
CA VAL A 111 -3.96 -12.07 -2.90
C VAL A 111 -4.63 -11.32 -1.77
N ASN A 112 -5.91 -10.95 -1.90
CA ASN A 112 -6.69 -10.25 -0.85
C ASN A 112 -6.75 -11.06 0.45
N ARG A 113 -6.92 -12.39 0.33
CA ARG A 113 -6.86 -13.30 1.49
C ARG A 113 -5.48 -13.31 2.15
N ALA A 114 -4.40 -13.29 1.36
CA ALA A 114 -3.03 -13.29 1.88
C ALA A 114 -2.66 -11.99 2.61
N VAL A 115 -3.15 -10.84 2.12
CA VAL A 115 -2.91 -9.53 2.76
C VAL A 115 -3.76 -9.29 4.01
N ARG A 116 -4.68 -10.20 4.40
CA ARG A 116 -5.48 -10.07 5.63
C ARG A 116 -4.60 -9.81 6.87
N THR A 117 -3.43 -10.42 6.94
CA THR A 117 -2.48 -10.26 8.05
C THR A 117 -1.83 -8.87 8.12
N LEU A 118 -1.86 -8.13 7.01
CA LEU A 118 -1.32 -6.78 6.86
C LEU A 118 -2.40 -5.69 7.01
N MET A 119 -3.66 -6.09 7.18
CA MET A 119 -4.77 -5.16 7.38
C MET A 119 -4.74 -4.56 8.79
N ILE A 120 -5.16 -3.31 8.87
CA ILE A 120 -5.28 -2.52 10.09
C ILE A 120 -6.75 -2.21 10.38
N THR A 121 -7.07 -2.03 11.65
CA THR A 121 -8.39 -1.54 12.09
C THR A 121 -8.39 -0.03 12.15
N GLU A 122 -9.47 0.61 11.70
CA GLU A 122 -9.51 2.06 11.71
C GLU A 122 -9.92 2.65 13.07
N PRO A 123 -9.13 3.57 13.68
CA PRO A 123 -9.43 4.09 15.01
C PRO A 123 -10.80 4.78 15.14
N SER A 124 -11.23 5.48 14.09
CA SER A 124 -12.53 6.16 14.03
C SER A 124 -13.69 5.24 13.68
N ARG A 125 -13.40 4.05 13.12
CA ARG A 125 -14.36 3.06 12.63
C ARG A 125 -13.89 1.67 13.05
N PRO A 126 -14.10 1.27 14.32
CA PRO A 126 -13.44 0.10 14.90
C PRO A 126 -13.77 -1.24 14.22
N ASN A 127 -14.90 -1.32 13.51
CA ASN A 127 -15.32 -2.51 12.76
C ASN A 127 -14.92 -2.46 11.27
N LEU A 128 -14.13 -1.47 10.87
CA LEU A 128 -13.59 -1.35 9.52
C LEU A 128 -12.15 -1.87 9.50
N LEU A 129 -11.94 -2.99 8.81
CA LEU A 129 -10.61 -3.50 8.47
C LEU A 129 -10.21 -2.98 7.11
N ARG A 130 -8.97 -2.56 6.94
CA ARG A 130 -8.47 -2.11 5.65
C ARG A 130 -6.99 -2.40 5.48
N TYR A 131 -6.53 -2.46 4.24
CA TYR A 131 -5.10 -2.42 3.96
C TYR A 131 -4.48 -1.09 4.43
N ALA A 132 -3.22 -1.13 4.87
CA ALA A 132 -2.52 0.06 5.33
C ALA A 132 -2.35 1.07 4.17
N GLY A 133 -2.65 2.35 4.45
CA GLY A 133 -2.63 3.42 3.43
C GLY A 133 -3.57 4.57 3.77
N ALA A 134 -3.92 5.39 2.78
CA ALA A 134 -4.99 6.38 2.88
C ALA A 134 -6.33 5.71 2.62
N LEU A 135 -7.33 5.99 3.46
CA LEU A 135 -8.70 5.59 3.19
C LEU A 135 -9.35 6.63 2.27
N LEU A 136 -9.90 6.17 1.15
CA LEU A 136 -10.48 7.01 0.11
C LEU A 136 -11.93 6.58 -0.15
N SER A 137 -12.78 7.50 -0.58
CA SER A 137 -14.11 7.14 -1.09
C SER A 137 -13.98 6.53 -2.48
N ASP A 138 -14.77 5.50 -2.73
CA ASP A 138 -14.91 4.89 -4.05
C ASP A 138 -16.30 5.19 -4.61
N ASP A 139 -16.37 6.17 -5.51
CA ASP A 139 -17.62 6.62 -6.13
C ASP A 139 -18.15 5.61 -7.17
N THR A 140 -17.35 4.61 -7.55
CA THR A 140 -17.81 3.55 -8.45
C THR A 140 -18.81 2.61 -7.79
N GLY A 141 -18.83 2.56 -6.45
CA GLY A 141 -19.66 1.64 -5.69
C GLY A 141 -19.31 0.18 -5.93
N ALA A 142 -18.08 -0.11 -6.40
CA ALA A 142 -17.64 -1.46 -6.66
C ALA A 142 -17.72 -2.30 -5.38
N ALA A 143 -18.37 -3.45 -5.46
CA ALA A 143 -18.39 -4.41 -4.38
C ALA A 143 -17.18 -5.35 -4.52
N CYS A 144 -16.63 -5.76 -3.37
CA CYS A 144 -15.63 -6.82 -3.34
C CYS A 144 -16.18 -8.08 -4.01
N SER A 145 -15.39 -8.71 -4.87
CA SER A 145 -15.73 -9.95 -5.59
C SER A 145 -16.03 -11.15 -4.67
N ALA A 146 -15.63 -11.08 -3.39
CA ALA A 146 -15.99 -12.07 -2.38
C ALA A 146 -17.50 -12.04 -2.09
N VAL A 147 -18.15 -13.19 -2.21
CA VAL A 147 -19.57 -13.38 -1.90
C VAL A 147 -19.70 -13.98 -0.51
N GLY A 148 -20.46 -13.30 0.35
CA GLY A 148 -20.75 -13.77 1.71
C GLY A 148 -21.66 -14.99 1.76
N PRO A 149 -21.86 -15.58 2.95
CA PRO A 149 -22.72 -16.76 3.13
C PRO A 149 -24.18 -16.54 2.73
N ASN A 150 -24.62 -15.28 2.73
CA ASN A 150 -25.94 -14.85 2.30
C ASN A 150 -26.06 -14.68 0.77
N GLY A 151 -25.00 -14.96 0.00
CA GLY A 151 -24.97 -14.81 -1.45
C GLY A 151 -24.80 -13.36 -1.92
N ALA A 152 -24.48 -12.41 -1.02
CA ALA A 152 -24.28 -11.01 -1.36
C ALA A 152 -22.80 -10.62 -1.32
N ALA A 153 -22.39 -9.72 -2.21
CA ALA A 153 -21.12 -9.01 -2.13
C ALA A 153 -21.24 -7.85 -1.13
N ALA A 154 -20.12 -7.42 -0.53
CA ALA A 154 -20.08 -6.32 0.43
C ALA A 154 -19.53 -5.03 -0.23
N PRO A 155 -20.39 -4.08 -0.63
CA PRO A 155 -19.93 -2.77 -1.10
C PRO A 155 -19.57 -1.89 0.09
N THR A 156 -18.31 -1.51 0.21
CA THR A 156 -17.90 -0.56 1.26
C THR A 156 -18.01 0.90 0.80
N GLY A 157 -18.01 1.15 -0.51
CA GLY A 157 -17.88 2.51 -1.07
C GLY A 157 -16.55 3.17 -0.69
N LEU A 158 -15.55 2.35 -0.35
CA LEU A 158 -14.25 2.78 0.15
C LEU A 158 -13.15 1.99 -0.55
N THR A 159 -12.02 2.65 -0.76
CA THR A 159 -10.81 2.04 -1.29
C THR A 159 -9.58 2.51 -0.52
N VAL A 160 -8.42 1.92 -0.82
CA VAL A 160 -7.15 2.29 -0.21
C VAL A 160 -6.20 2.81 -1.27
N GLY A 161 -5.66 4.00 -1.06
CA GLY A 161 -4.54 4.54 -1.84
C GLY A 161 -3.24 4.48 -1.05
N ILE A 162 -2.12 4.16 -1.71
CA ILE A 162 -0.80 4.21 -1.06
C ILE A 162 -0.09 5.51 -1.47
N PRO A 163 0.22 6.41 -0.54
CA PRO A 163 0.98 7.61 -0.83
C PRO A 163 2.50 7.30 -0.85
N LEU A 164 3.11 7.34 -2.03
CA LEU A 164 4.57 7.44 -2.17
C LEU A 164 4.98 8.91 -2.07
N VAL A 165 5.92 9.22 -1.19
CA VAL A 165 6.39 10.60 -0.99
C VAL A 165 7.65 10.80 -1.81
N ASN A 166 7.56 11.65 -2.84
CA ASN A 166 8.66 11.90 -3.77
C ASN A 166 9.65 12.91 -3.22
N SER A 167 9.13 14.00 -2.65
CA SER A 167 9.92 15.11 -2.17
C SER A 167 9.19 15.87 -1.08
N ARG A 168 9.94 16.74 -0.41
CA ARG A 168 9.44 17.69 0.59
C ARG A 168 10.01 19.06 0.27
N ASP A 169 9.22 20.10 0.45
CA ASP A 169 9.71 21.47 0.33
C ASP A 169 10.43 21.95 1.62
N ALA A 170 10.85 23.22 1.63
CA ALA A 170 11.52 23.83 2.77
C ALA A 170 10.63 23.98 4.02
N GLY A 171 9.30 23.99 3.86
CA GLY A 171 8.33 23.96 4.96
C GLY A 171 8.05 22.55 5.47
N GLY A 172 8.47 21.52 4.72
CA GLY A 172 8.21 20.12 5.02
C GLY A 172 6.96 19.53 4.41
N VAL A 173 6.28 20.33 3.59
CA VAL A 173 5.08 19.93 2.87
C VAL A 173 5.45 18.91 1.82
N GLU A 174 4.58 17.91 1.66
CA GLU A 174 4.89 16.70 0.92
C GLU A 174 4.36 16.75 -0.51
N SER A 175 5.18 16.31 -1.47
CA SER A 175 4.72 15.94 -2.79
C SER A 175 4.58 14.42 -2.86
N ILE A 176 3.39 13.95 -3.23
CA ILE A 176 3.04 12.53 -3.24
C ILE A 176 2.61 12.03 -4.62
N THR A 177 2.91 10.77 -4.89
CA THR A 177 2.33 9.96 -5.98
C THR A 177 1.53 8.84 -5.35
N TRP A 178 0.32 8.62 -5.84
CA TRP A 178 -0.47 7.43 -5.52
C TRP A 178 0.06 6.24 -6.28
N VAL A 179 0.43 5.20 -5.53
CA VAL A 179 0.83 3.92 -6.11
C VAL A 179 -0.20 2.84 -5.79
N PRO A 180 -0.45 1.88 -6.69
CA PRO A 180 -1.34 0.76 -6.42
C PRO A 180 -0.77 -0.15 -5.34
N VAL A 181 -1.64 -0.92 -4.67
CA VAL A 181 -1.22 -1.99 -3.75
C VAL A 181 -0.47 -3.10 -4.50
N LEU A 182 -1.02 -3.52 -5.64
CA LEU A 182 -0.43 -4.49 -6.56
C LEU A 182 -0.30 -3.82 -7.92
N GLU A 183 0.92 -3.79 -8.46
CA GLU A 183 1.22 -3.21 -9.76
C GLU A 183 2.19 -4.09 -10.55
N GLU A 184 2.19 -3.94 -11.87
CA GLU A 184 3.20 -4.53 -12.74
C GLU A 184 4.53 -3.75 -12.63
N ILE A 185 5.65 -4.47 -12.64
CA ILE A 185 6.96 -3.83 -12.70
C ILE A 185 7.22 -3.35 -14.12
N ARG A 186 7.15 -2.02 -14.29
CA ARG A 186 7.46 -1.34 -15.55
C ARG A 186 8.70 -0.45 -15.41
N SER A 187 9.26 -0.06 -16.54
CA SER A 187 10.25 1.00 -16.58
C SER A 187 9.62 2.31 -16.09
N ALA A 188 10.41 3.22 -15.51
CA ALA A 188 9.87 4.51 -15.06
C ALA A 188 9.37 5.36 -16.23
N GLN A 189 9.96 5.19 -17.43
CA GLN A 189 9.58 5.88 -18.65
C GLN A 189 8.26 5.36 -19.24
N ASP A 190 7.90 4.11 -18.96
CA ASP A 190 6.74 3.42 -19.51
C ASP A 190 5.69 3.07 -18.44
N ALA A 191 5.72 3.74 -17.28
CA ALA A 191 4.81 3.45 -16.16
C ALA A 191 3.32 3.53 -16.57
N GLU A 192 2.99 4.55 -17.37
CA GLU A 192 1.65 4.82 -17.91
C GLU A 192 1.33 4.01 -19.18
N CYS A 193 2.19 3.07 -19.59
CA CYS A 193 2.12 2.38 -20.87
C CYS A 193 1.96 0.85 -20.71
N PRO A 194 0.72 0.36 -20.51
CA PRO A 194 0.45 -1.06 -20.23
C PRO A 194 1.04 -2.06 -21.23
N LEU A 195 1.03 -1.75 -22.52
CA LEU A 195 1.53 -2.61 -23.60
C LEU A 195 3.06 -2.76 -23.61
N ARG A 196 3.77 -1.81 -23.00
CA ARG A 196 5.22 -1.83 -22.84
C ARG A 196 5.64 -2.54 -21.55
N GLY A 197 4.69 -3.09 -20.79
CA GLY A 197 4.95 -3.96 -19.66
C GLY A 197 5.38 -5.38 -20.09
N PRO A 198 6.13 -6.10 -19.23
CA PRO A 198 6.57 -7.46 -19.50
C PRO A 198 5.46 -8.53 -19.45
N PHE A 199 4.25 -8.20 -18.96
CA PHE A 199 3.16 -9.15 -18.78
C PHE A 199 2.61 -9.73 -20.08
N SER A 200 2.42 -8.89 -21.10
CA SER A 200 1.96 -9.36 -22.42
C SER A 200 3.03 -10.24 -23.08
N LEU A 201 2.60 -11.33 -23.74
CA LEU A 201 3.49 -12.21 -24.51
C LEU A 201 3.89 -11.59 -25.86
N ILE A 202 3.04 -10.74 -26.42
CA ILE A 202 3.30 -10.07 -27.71
C ILE A 202 3.13 -8.56 -27.60
N TYR A 203 3.97 -7.83 -28.34
CA TYR A 203 3.81 -6.40 -28.55
C TYR A 203 2.97 -6.14 -29.80
N LEU A 204 1.90 -5.37 -29.68
CA LEU A 204 1.09 -4.92 -30.80
C LEU A 204 1.24 -3.40 -30.94
N ALA A 205 2.16 -2.96 -31.80
CA ALA A 205 2.45 -1.54 -32.02
C ALA A 205 1.21 -0.71 -32.44
N SER A 206 0.22 -1.34 -33.09
CA SER A 206 -1.03 -0.69 -33.47
C SER A 206 -1.95 -0.37 -32.30
N GLN A 207 -1.72 -0.96 -31.12
CA GLN A 207 -2.52 -0.75 -29.91
C GLN A 207 -1.78 0.13 -28.89
N ASP A 208 -0.53 0.52 -29.14
CA ASP A 208 0.28 1.30 -28.19
C ASP A 208 -0.19 2.77 -28.14
N GLU A 209 -0.97 3.10 -27.11
CA GLU A 209 -1.47 4.45 -26.85
C GLU A 209 -0.38 5.44 -26.43
N CYS A 210 0.79 4.94 -25.99
CA CYS A 210 1.95 5.77 -25.64
C CYS A 210 2.83 6.17 -26.85
N GLY A 211 2.33 5.89 -28.05
CA GLY A 211 3.02 6.14 -29.31
C GLY A 211 3.67 4.87 -29.85
N PRO A 212 3.62 4.64 -31.17
CA PRO A 212 4.17 3.44 -31.76
C PRO A 212 5.70 3.42 -31.63
N LEU A 213 6.24 2.27 -31.22
CA LEU A 213 7.67 2.00 -31.31
C LEU A 213 7.96 1.17 -32.57
N ASP A 214 9.09 1.46 -33.22
CA ASP A 214 9.53 0.73 -34.42
C ASP A 214 9.92 -0.73 -34.13
N ALA A 215 10.18 -1.04 -32.86
CA ALA A 215 10.52 -2.38 -32.38
C ALA A 215 10.02 -2.57 -30.94
N ASP A 216 9.90 -3.84 -30.54
CA ASP A 216 9.57 -4.21 -29.17
C ASP A 216 10.63 -3.68 -28.18
N PRO A 217 10.24 -2.85 -27.18
CA PRO A 217 11.20 -2.30 -26.22
C PRO A 217 11.74 -3.33 -25.22
N LEU A 218 11.10 -4.49 -25.10
CA LEU A 218 11.43 -5.49 -24.08
C LEU A 218 11.91 -6.81 -24.68
N PRO A 219 13.11 -7.29 -24.32
CA PRO A 219 13.61 -8.59 -24.77
C PRO A 219 12.90 -9.78 -24.09
N ASP A 220 12.40 -9.58 -22.86
CA ASP A 220 11.82 -10.64 -22.04
C ASP A 220 10.33 -10.37 -21.77
N ARG A 221 9.47 -10.87 -22.66
CA ARG A 221 8.00 -10.83 -22.53
C ARG A 221 7.41 -12.08 -21.88
N GLY A 222 6.14 -12.01 -21.51
CA GLY A 222 5.42 -13.09 -20.87
C GLY A 222 5.89 -13.34 -19.44
N LEU A 223 6.22 -12.29 -18.70
CA LEU A 223 6.58 -12.38 -17.29
C LEU A 223 5.48 -11.77 -16.43
N ALA A 224 5.01 -12.53 -15.44
CA ALA A 224 4.25 -11.98 -14.34
C ALA A 224 5.22 -11.31 -13.35
N ALA A 225 5.70 -10.12 -13.71
CA ALA A 225 6.58 -9.29 -12.88
C ALA A 225 5.74 -8.29 -12.09
N VAL A 226 5.50 -8.59 -10.81
CA VAL A 226 4.62 -7.78 -9.96
C VAL A 226 5.35 -7.22 -8.75
N ARG A 227 4.88 -6.06 -8.32
CA ARG A 227 5.30 -5.37 -7.11
C ARG A 227 4.11 -5.20 -6.18
N MET A 228 4.34 -5.53 -4.92
CA MET A 228 3.43 -5.22 -3.83
C MET A 228 3.99 -4.03 -3.03
N ASN A 229 3.15 -3.03 -2.80
CA ASN A 229 3.48 -1.82 -2.06
C ASN A 229 2.78 -1.83 -0.70
N TYR A 230 3.52 -1.53 0.36
CA TYR A 230 2.99 -1.40 1.73
C TYR A 230 3.57 -0.15 2.40
N PRO A 231 2.76 0.86 2.72
CA PRO A 231 3.23 2.03 3.44
C PRO A 231 3.41 1.61 4.90
N TYR A 232 4.64 1.44 5.37
CA TYR A 232 4.91 1.23 6.78
C TYR A 232 4.99 2.57 7.51
N GLN A 233 4.26 2.72 8.61
CA GLN A 233 4.33 3.88 9.49
C GLN A 233 4.49 3.45 10.94
N ALA A 234 5.52 3.96 11.61
CA ALA A 234 5.80 3.65 13.01
C ALA A 234 4.74 4.29 13.92
N ALA A 235 4.26 3.54 14.91
CA ALA A 235 3.32 4.05 15.89
C ALA A 235 4.02 4.90 16.97
N THR A 236 5.29 4.58 17.26
CA THR A 236 6.06 5.16 18.38
C THR A 236 7.19 6.10 17.97
N LEU A 237 7.50 6.19 16.67
CA LEU A 237 8.57 7.05 16.15
C LEU A 237 8.00 8.17 15.29
N SER A 238 8.53 9.38 15.46
CA SER A 238 8.21 10.55 14.64
C SER A 238 9.22 10.75 13.52
N GLY A 239 8.76 11.36 12.42
CA GLY A 239 9.59 11.67 11.26
C GLY A 239 10.34 13.00 11.43
N PHE A 240 11.60 12.99 11.03
CA PHE A 240 12.46 14.18 10.96
C PHE A 240 12.98 14.37 9.54
N GLN A 241 13.13 15.63 9.13
CA GLN A 241 13.74 15.95 7.84
C GLN A 241 15.26 15.81 7.93
N PRO A 242 15.95 15.32 6.89
CA PRO A 242 17.40 15.44 6.85
C PRO A 242 17.77 16.93 6.75
N SER A 243 18.69 17.37 7.60
CA SER A 243 19.35 18.67 7.44
C SER A 243 20.30 18.59 6.24
N PRO A 244 20.31 19.57 5.32
CA PRO A 244 21.22 19.54 4.17
C PRO A 244 22.67 19.56 4.68
N PRO A 245 23.57 18.71 4.13
CA PRO A 245 24.97 18.70 4.52
C PRO A 245 25.60 20.05 4.21
N THR A 246 26.55 20.46 5.06
CA THR A 246 27.33 21.70 4.89
C THR A 246 28.80 21.34 4.71
N ASP A 247 29.59 22.27 4.16
CA ASP A 247 31.04 22.06 3.96
C ASP A 247 31.79 21.74 5.28
N SER A 248 31.23 22.19 6.43
CA SER A 248 31.78 21.97 7.76
C SER A 248 31.17 20.80 8.53
N ASP A 249 29.99 20.32 8.14
CA ASP A 249 29.28 19.22 8.81
C ASP A 249 28.52 18.39 7.76
N PRO A 250 29.03 17.20 7.41
CA PRO A 250 28.40 16.33 6.44
C PRO A 250 27.17 15.58 6.98
N ILE A 251 26.94 15.58 8.31
CA ILE A 251 25.79 14.90 8.93
C ILE A 251 25.18 15.81 10.02
N PRO A 252 24.59 16.94 9.63
CA PRO A 252 24.07 17.89 10.61
C PRO A 252 22.90 17.28 11.37
N PRO A 253 22.81 17.53 12.69
CA PRO A 253 21.72 17.02 13.51
C PRO A 253 20.38 17.56 13.02
N ASN A 254 19.35 16.73 13.09
CA ASN A 254 18.01 17.05 12.61
C ASN A 254 16.90 16.93 13.67
N ILE A 255 17.28 16.80 14.94
CA ILE A 255 16.35 16.62 16.06
C ILE A 255 15.35 17.78 16.23
N ALA A 256 15.66 18.96 15.70
CA ALA A 256 14.76 20.12 15.70
C ALA A 256 13.86 20.20 14.44
N ASN A 257 14.16 19.43 13.40
CA ASN A 257 13.49 19.49 12.10
C ASN A 257 12.39 18.41 12.01
N VAL A 258 11.42 18.47 12.92
CA VAL A 258 10.25 17.59 12.90
C VAL A 258 9.42 17.85 11.65
N ILE A 259 8.86 16.78 11.10
CA ILE A 259 7.93 16.90 9.99
C ILE A 259 6.53 17.20 10.53
N LEU A 260 6.00 18.40 10.24
CA LEU A 260 4.64 18.77 10.62
C LEU A 260 3.60 18.04 9.78
N ALA A 261 2.45 17.72 10.38
CA ALA A 261 1.33 17.11 9.68
C ALA A 261 0.47 18.15 8.94
N GLU A 262 1.05 18.82 7.94
CA GLU A 262 0.39 19.86 7.15
C GLU A 262 -0.29 19.26 5.91
N ASP A 263 -1.47 18.67 6.09
CA ASP A 263 -2.22 18.05 4.99
C ASP A 263 -2.72 19.08 3.95
N GLY A 264 -2.99 20.32 4.36
CA GLY A 264 -3.53 21.35 3.46
C GLY A 264 -2.57 21.82 2.36
N GLY A 265 -1.27 21.58 2.51
CA GLY A 265 -0.25 21.94 1.52
C GLY A 265 0.13 20.80 0.57
N VAL A 266 -0.28 19.55 0.85
CA VAL A 266 0.19 18.36 0.14
C VAL A 266 -0.13 18.45 -1.35
N GLN A 267 0.91 18.26 -2.17
CA GLN A 267 0.81 18.28 -3.62
C GLN A 267 0.74 16.86 -4.18
N GLN A 268 -0.26 16.57 -5.01
CA GLN A 268 -0.42 15.28 -5.67
C GLN A 268 0.14 15.36 -7.08
N THR A 269 1.01 14.42 -7.48
CA THR A 269 1.59 14.38 -8.83
C THR A 269 0.75 13.58 -9.82
N ASN A 270 -0.16 12.75 -9.33
CA ASN A 270 -1.13 11.98 -10.12
C ASN A 270 -2.49 11.93 -9.41
N THR A 271 -3.49 11.42 -10.12
CA THR A 271 -4.86 11.30 -9.62
C THR A 271 -4.96 10.18 -8.59
N ALA A 272 -5.62 10.46 -7.46
CA ALA A 272 -5.94 9.43 -6.46
C ALA A 272 -6.95 8.42 -7.02
N PRO A 273 -6.94 7.16 -6.58
CA PRO A 273 -7.94 6.16 -6.98
C PRO A 273 -9.34 6.42 -6.40
N GLY A 274 -9.49 7.44 -5.56
CA GLY A 274 -10.72 7.83 -4.89
C GLY A 274 -10.57 9.19 -4.20
N ALA A 275 -11.64 9.74 -3.62
CA ALA A 275 -11.54 11.03 -2.94
C ALA A 275 -10.97 10.87 -1.51
N PRO A 276 -9.99 11.70 -1.09
CA PRO A 276 -9.46 11.66 0.28
C PRO A 276 -10.52 11.83 1.36
N ILE A 277 -10.49 10.98 2.39
CA ILE A 277 -11.36 11.07 3.56
C ILE A 277 -10.55 11.53 4.77
N ASP A 278 -10.97 12.63 5.40
CA ASP A 278 -10.44 13.07 6.69
C ASP A 278 -11.51 12.94 7.77
N ASP A 279 -11.22 12.14 8.79
CA ASP A 279 -12.06 11.92 9.96
C ASP A 279 -11.54 12.65 11.21
N GLY A 280 -10.45 13.41 11.08
CA GLY A 280 -9.79 14.09 12.20
C GLY A 280 -9.06 13.14 13.16
N ALA A 281 -8.93 11.85 12.84
CA ALA A 281 -8.30 10.88 13.72
C ALA A 281 -6.79 11.16 13.88
N VAL A 282 -6.25 10.62 14.98
CA VAL A 282 -4.83 10.62 15.29
C VAL A 282 -4.33 9.19 15.26
N GLY A 283 -3.24 8.95 14.55
CA GLY A 283 -2.62 7.65 14.39
C GLY A 283 -1.56 7.65 13.29
N PRO A 284 -0.69 6.62 13.24
CA PRO A 284 -0.01 6.28 11.98
C PRO A 284 -1.12 6.02 10.95
N TYR A 285 -1.03 6.29 9.65
CA TYR A 285 -2.13 6.10 8.68
C TYR A 285 -3.36 7.00 8.79
N ALA A 286 -3.48 7.86 9.81
CA ALA A 286 -4.55 8.86 9.87
C ALA A 286 -4.32 10.03 8.89
N GLY A 287 -5.37 10.83 8.68
CA GLY A 287 -5.38 12.00 7.79
C GLY A 287 -5.79 11.68 6.34
N PRO A 288 -6.15 12.69 5.55
CA PRO A 288 -6.75 12.53 4.21
C PRO A 288 -5.86 11.75 3.24
N PHE A 289 -4.55 11.95 3.35
CA PHE A 289 -3.56 11.29 2.51
C PHE A 289 -2.97 10.05 3.16
N GLY A 290 -3.49 9.60 4.31
CA GLY A 290 -2.95 8.46 5.05
C GLY A 290 -1.49 8.65 5.47
N LEU A 291 -1.01 9.90 5.60
CA LEU A 291 0.39 10.21 5.93
C LEU A 291 0.69 10.17 7.44
N GLY A 292 -0.33 9.93 8.24
CA GLY A 292 -0.27 9.84 9.70
C GLY A 292 -0.31 11.19 10.40
N ARG A 293 -0.81 11.16 11.64
CA ARG A 293 -0.86 12.27 12.58
C ARG A 293 -0.48 11.74 13.97
N GLN A 294 0.64 12.20 14.51
CA GLN A 294 1.08 11.92 15.88
C GLN A 294 1.07 13.21 16.68
N LEU A 295 0.59 13.14 17.92
CA LEU A 295 0.66 14.27 18.84
C LEU A 295 2.07 14.36 19.42
N ALA A 296 2.69 15.52 19.26
CA ALA A 296 3.96 15.88 19.89
C ALA A 296 3.75 16.89 21.02
N LEU A 297 4.80 17.11 21.82
CA LEU A 297 4.79 18.12 22.87
C LEU A 297 4.47 19.51 22.30
N ALA A 298 3.87 20.36 23.14
CA ALA A 298 3.41 21.72 22.78
C ALA A 298 2.26 21.77 21.75
N GLY A 299 1.40 20.74 21.71
CA GLY A 299 0.17 20.75 20.93
C GLY A 299 0.39 20.68 19.41
N ARG A 300 1.58 20.27 18.98
CA ARG A 300 1.92 20.12 17.56
C ARG A 300 1.51 18.73 17.08
N THR A 301 1.03 18.66 15.84
CA THR A 301 0.82 17.38 15.15
C THR A 301 1.98 17.16 14.18
N VAL A 302 2.67 16.04 14.34
CA VAL A 302 3.82 15.65 13.52
C VAL A 302 3.51 14.37 12.74
N ARG A 303 4.29 14.11 11.71
CA ARG A 303 4.21 12.86 10.95
C ARG A 303 4.94 11.73 11.70
N PRO A 304 4.43 10.49 11.64
CA PRO A 304 5.20 9.32 12.05
C PRO A 304 6.41 9.11 11.15
N PHE A 305 7.41 8.38 11.65
CA PHE A 305 8.43 7.80 10.79
C PHE A 305 7.77 6.83 9.81
N ARG A 306 8.14 6.92 8.53
CA ARG A 306 7.52 6.15 7.47
C ARG A 306 8.50 5.67 6.42
N LYS A 307 8.19 4.52 5.83
CA LYS A 307 8.90 3.93 4.69
C LYS A 307 7.88 3.23 3.80
N LEU A 308 8.03 3.37 2.49
CA LEU A 308 7.33 2.49 1.57
C LEU A 308 8.14 1.19 1.46
N ILE A 309 7.55 0.08 1.88
CA ILE A 309 8.10 -1.25 1.64
C ILE A 309 7.54 -1.70 0.30
N SER A 310 8.43 -1.94 -0.66
CA SER A 310 8.08 -2.49 -1.96
C SER A 310 8.82 -3.80 -2.14
N VAL A 311 8.08 -4.87 -2.38
CA VAL A 311 8.65 -6.20 -2.65
C VAL A 311 8.17 -6.67 -4.01
N GLN A 312 8.99 -7.50 -4.63
CA GLN A 312 8.78 -7.93 -6.00
C GLN A 312 8.89 -9.44 -6.13
N ALA A 313 8.15 -9.98 -7.10
CA ALA A 313 8.27 -11.35 -7.54
C ALA A 313 8.07 -11.40 -9.06
N ILE A 314 8.80 -12.31 -9.69
CA ILE A 314 8.81 -12.48 -11.14
C ILE A 314 8.68 -13.96 -11.43
N TYR A 315 7.67 -14.32 -12.21
CA TYR A 315 7.48 -15.67 -12.73
C TYR A 315 7.26 -15.60 -14.24
N ARG A 316 7.73 -16.62 -14.97
CA ARG A 316 7.41 -16.75 -16.39
C ARG A 316 5.98 -17.27 -16.53
N ARG A 317 5.18 -16.62 -17.39
CA ARG A 317 3.83 -17.06 -17.71
C ARG A 317 3.87 -18.34 -18.53
N GLU A 318 2.94 -19.23 -18.23
CA GLU A 318 2.68 -20.38 -19.07
C GLU A 318 1.75 -19.95 -20.22
N ALA A 319 2.19 -20.19 -21.46
CA ALA A 319 1.33 -19.97 -22.61
C ALA A 319 0.35 -21.14 -22.70
N VAL A 320 -0.95 -20.84 -22.59
CA VAL A 320 -2.01 -21.77 -22.91
C VAL A 320 -2.53 -21.34 -24.29
N GLU A 321 -2.11 -22.06 -25.33
CA GLU A 321 -2.70 -21.98 -26.68
C GLU A 321 -4.04 -22.71 -26.74
#